data_AF-A0A6M1SKD8-F1
#
_entry.id   AF-A0A6M1SKD8-F1
#
_cell.length_a   1.000
_cell.length_b   1.000
_cell.length_c   1.000
_cell.angle_alpha   90.00
_cell.angle_beta   90.00
_cell.angle_gamma   90.00
#
_symmetry.space_group_name_H-M   'P 1'
#
loop_
_entity.id
_entity.type
_entity.pdbx_description
1 polymer ?
#
loop_
_entity_poly.entity_id
_entity_poly.type
_entity_poly.pdbx_seq_one_letter_code
_entity_poly.pdbx_strand_id
1 'polypeptide(L)'
;MHSLSYPVLILLSLTFLVGCNSNNQAEPEYVVQGRWFSKQQFETGKVVYAENCARCHGTYGQSTVANWKKPNPDGSFPPPPLNGSAHTWHHPFEVLVRTIDEGGAPVGGTMPAFGDSLSDEEKIAVIAYIQSLWDNKTYERWVDMNARQ
;
A
#
# COMPACT_ATOMS: atom_id res chain seq x y z
N MET A 1 -63.35 59.48 14.38
CA MET A 1 -62.30 59.60 13.35
C MET A 1 -61.07 58.94 13.93
N HIS A 2 -60.65 57.80 13.35
CA HIS A 2 -59.29 57.26 13.22
C HIS A 2 -58.34 57.28 14.46
N SER A 3 -57.62 56.23 14.87
CA SER A 3 -57.35 54.89 14.36
C SER A 3 -56.57 54.12 15.44
N LEU A 4 -56.61 52.79 15.35
CA LEU A 4 -55.82 51.82 16.11
C LEU A 4 -54.29 52.06 16.03
N SER A 5 -53.54 51.58 17.02
CA SER A 5 -52.35 50.73 16.80
C SER A 5 -51.77 50.18 18.11
N TYR A 6 -51.78 48.85 18.27
CA TYR A 6 -50.97 48.12 19.25
C TYR A 6 -49.70 47.61 18.54
N PRO A 7 -48.50 47.78 19.08
CA PRO A 7 -47.39 46.92 18.74
C PRO A 7 -47.39 45.70 19.67
N VAL A 8 -47.76 44.56 19.08
CA VAL A 8 -47.48 43.22 19.57
C VAL A 8 -45.96 43.02 19.55
N LEU A 9 -45.33 43.01 20.71
CA LEU A 9 -43.92 42.61 20.88
C LEU A 9 -43.89 41.15 21.37
N ILE A 10 -43.96 40.23 20.40
CA ILE A 10 -43.65 38.82 20.61
C ILE A 10 -42.12 38.71 20.68
N LEU A 11 -41.57 38.64 21.89
CA LEU A 11 -40.20 38.20 22.10
C LEU A 11 -40.21 36.67 22.05
N LEU A 12 -39.89 36.14 20.87
CA LEU A 12 -39.72 34.70 20.64
C LEU A 12 -38.50 34.24 21.43
N SER A 13 -38.74 33.54 22.53
CA SER A 13 -37.71 32.95 23.37
C SER A 13 -36.94 31.86 22.61
N LEU A 14 -35.62 32.04 22.53
CA LEU A 14 -34.63 31.02 22.17
C LEU A 14 -34.98 29.67 22.79
N THR A 15 -35.14 28.64 21.96
CA THR A 15 -35.06 27.24 22.42
C THR A 15 -34.26 26.39 21.42
N PHE A 16 -33.12 25.93 21.95
CA PHE A 16 -32.37 24.72 21.63
C PHE A 16 -31.91 24.44 20.18
N LEU A 17 -30.68 24.89 19.91
CA LEU A 17 -29.71 24.19 19.07
C LEU A 17 -29.33 22.85 19.74
N VAL A 18 -29.79 21.72 19.19
CA VAL A 18 -29.03 20.45 19.19
C VAL A 18 -29.32 19.76 17.86
N GLY A 19 -28.45 20.03 16.88
CA GLY A 19 -28.50 19.42 15.56
C GLY A 19 -27.28 18.52 15.33
N CYS A 20 -27.54 17.21 15.35
CA CYS A 20 -26.88 16.11 14.64
C CYS A 20 -25.38 15.84 14.85
N ASN A 21 -25.14 14.82 15.68
CA ASN A 21 -24.31 13.63 15.39
C ASN A 21 -23.16 13.84 14.39
N SER A 22 -22.00 14.27 14.89
CA SER A 22 -20.73 14.04 14.20
C SER A 22 -20.42 12.55 14.28
N ASN A 23 -21.04 11.77 13.39
CA ASN A 23 -20.43 10.56 12.91
C ASN A 23 -18.98 10.91 12.59
N ASN A 24 -18.03 10.24 13.24
CA ASN A 24 -16.64 10.21 12.79
C ASN A 24 -16.65 9.54 11.41
N GLN A 25 -17.01 10.30 10.38
CA GLN A 25 -16.70 9.98 9.01
C GLN A 25 -15.20 10.22 8.93
N ALA A 26 -14.43 9.15 9.05
CA ALA A 26 -13.07 9.15 8.58
C ALA A 26 -13.12 9.69 7.14
N GLU A 27 -12.53 10.86 6.94
CA GLU A 27 -12.30 11.46 5.64
C GLU A 27 -11.73 10.40 4.69
N PRO A 28 -12.15 10.36 3.41
CA PRO A 28 -11.72 9.31 2.49
C PRO A 28 -10.19 9.38 2.36
N GLU A 29 -9.55 8.37 2.92
CA GLU A 29 -8.12 8.16 2.79
C GLU A 29 -7.79 8.16 1.30
N TYR A 30 -6.84 9.01 0.90
CA TYR A 30 -6.38 9.15 -0.47
C TYR A 30 -5.94 7.79 -1.03
N VAL A 31 -6.84 7.10 -1.74
CA VAL A 31 -6.50 5.87 -2.48
C VAL A 31 -5.63 6.32 -3.64
N VAL A 32 -4.43 5.75 -3.77
CA VAL A 32 -3.64 5.90 -4.99
C VAL A 32 -4.50 5.31 -6.11
N GLN A 33 -5.07 6.16 -6.97
CA GLN A 33 -6.20 5.82 -7.84
C GLN A 33 -5.98 4.48 -8.58
N GLY A 34 -6.90 3.54 -8.40
CA GLY A 34 -6.85 2.23 -9.05
C GLY A 34 -5.85 1.24 -8.45
N ARG A 35 -5.34 1.49 -7.24
CA ARG A 35 -4.52 0.54 -6.47
C ARG A 35 -5.29 0.06 -5.22
N TRP A 36 -5.02 -1.15 -4.77
CA TRP A 36 -5.71 -1.76 -3.61
C TRP A 36 -5.29 -1.14 -2.28
N PHE A 37 -4.13 -0.48 -2.24
CA PHE A 37 -3.53 0.05 -1.02
C PHE A 37 -3.87 1.52 -0.76
N SER A 38 -3.88 1.89 0.51
CA SER A 38 -4.09 3.25 0.98
C SER A 38 -2.81 4.10 0.90
N LYS A 39 -2.96 5.43 1.08
CA LYS A 39 -1.79 6.32 1.21
C LYS A 39 -0.91 5.95 2.39
N GLN A 40 -1.49 5.61 3.53
CA GLN A 40 -0.73 5.23 4.72
C GLN A 40 0.10 3.96 4.47
N GLN A 41 -0.47 2.96 3.81
CA GLN A 41 0.23 1.74 3.43
C GLN A 41 1.38 2.02 2.46
N PHE A 42 1.18 2.90 1.48
CA PHE A 42 2.24 3.33 0.56
C PHE A 42 3.42 3.99 1.29
N GLU A 43 3.15 4.98 2.15
CA GLU A 43 4.23 5.72 2.84
C GLU A 43 4.98 4.82 3.84
N THR A 44 4.24 3.98 4.58
CA THR A 44 4.85 2.97 5.47
C THR A 44 5.72 2.01 4.66
N GLY A 45 5.19 1.50 3.55
CA GLY A 45 5.88 0.56 2.68
C GLY A 45 7.15 1.12 2.08
N LYS A 46 7.15 2.41 1.71
CA LYS A 46 8.31 3.12 1.19
C LYS A 46 9.45 3.19 2.22
N VAL A 47 9.13 3.43 3.50
CA VAL A 47 10.12 3.43 4.59
C VAL A 47 10.66 2.02 4.79
N VAL A 48 9.78 1.03 4.96
CA VAL A 48 10.17 -0.38 5.14
C VAL A 48 11.05 -0.85 3.99
N TYR A 49 10.70 -0.52 2.75
CA TYR A 49 11.47 -0.88 1.56
C TYR A 49 12.88 -0.28 1.57
N ALA A 50 12.99 1.01 1.90
CA ALA A 50 14.27 1.72 1.91
C ALA A 50 15.24 1.11 2.95
N GLU A 51 14.72 0.75 4.13
CA GLU A 51 15.50 0.20 5.23
C GLU A 51 15.90 -1.27 5.01
N ASN A 52 15.01 -2.07 4.40
CA ASN A 52 15.16 -3.53 4.40
C ASN A 52 15.48 -4.12 3.03
N CYS A 53 14.96 -3.54 1.94
CA CYS A 53 14.92 -4.17 0.63
C CYS A 53 15.88 -3.53 -0.38
N ALA A 54 15.99 -2.20 -0.34
CA ALA A 54 16.67 -1.41 -1.37
C ALA A 54 18.16 -1.75 -1.54
N ARG A 55 18.84 -2.21 -0.47
CA ARG A 55 20.26 -2.61 -0.53
C ARG A 55 20.54 -3.73 -1.55
N CYS A 56 19.55 -4.58 -1.82
CA CYS A 56 19.67 -5.72 -2.73
C CYS A 56 18.84 -5.51 -4.00
N HIS A 57 17.63 -4.97 -3.85
CA HIS A 57 16.69 -4.81 -4.97
C HIS A 57 16.77 -3.43 -5.65
N GLY A 58 17.65 -2.53 -5.19
CA GLY A 58 17.79 -1.17 -5.70
C GLY A 58 16.73 -0.23 -5.14
N THR A 59 16.99 1.08 -5.16
CA THR A 59 16.10 2.10 -4.58
C THR A 59 14.71 2.18 -5.21
N TYR A 60 14.56 1.72 -6.45
CA TYR A 60 13.32 1.69 -7.23
C TYR A 60 13.05 0.29 -7.77
N GLY A 61 13.47 -0.77 -7.06
CA GLY A 61 13.21 -2.15 -7.47
C GLY A 61 13.87 -2.59 -8.77
N GLN A 62 14.94 -1.91 -9.22
CA GLN A 62 15.62 -2.18 -10.48
C GLN A 62 16.71 -3.28 -10.40
N SER A 63 16.88 -3.89 -9.23
CA SER A 63 18.07 -4.66 -8.82
C SER A 63 19.33 -3.80 -8.71
N THR A 64 20.26 -4.20 -7.84
CA THR A 64 21.61 -3.62 -7.82
C THR A 64 22.55 -4.29 -8.83
N VAL A 65 22.12 -5.37 -9.49
CA VAL A 65 22.92 -6.14 -10.45
C VAL A 65 22.30 -6.07 -11.85
N ALA A 66 23.02 -5.47 -12.80
CA ALA A 66 22.53 -5.26 -14.16
C ALA A 66 22.13 -6.57 -14.88
N ASN A 67 22.94 -7.62 -14.74
CA ASN A 67 22.71 -8.92 -15.36
C ASN A 67 22.14 -9.93 -14.36
N TRP A 68 21.09 -9.57 -13.63
CA TRP A 68 20.45 -10.41 -12.60
C TRP A 68 19.97 -11.79 -13.10
N LYS A 69 19.83 -11.97 -14.42
CA LYS A 69 19.52 -13.26 -15.06
C LYS A 69 20.73 -14.19 -15.21
N LYS A 70 21.95 -13.72 -14.93
CA LYS A 70 23.17 -14.53 -14.95
C LYS A 70 23.41 -15.07 -13.55
N PRO A 71 23.54 -16.40 -13.38
CA PRO A 71 23.96 -16.97 -12.10
C PRO A 71 25.34 -16.46 -11.67
N ASN A 72 25.49 -16.31 -10.36
CA ASN A 72 26.76 -16.11 -9.68
C ASN A 72 27.65 -17.37 -9.81
N PRO A 73 28.96 -17.29 -9.51
CA PRO A 73 29.85 -18.44 -9.56
C PRO A 73 29.43 -19.62 -8.67
N ASP A 74 28.70 -19.35 -7.58
CA ASP A 74 28.14 -20.35 -6.68
C ASP A 74 26.80 -20.95 -7.17
N GLY A 75 26.33 -20.53 -8.36
CA GLY A 75 25.07 -20.98 -8.97
C GLY A 75 23.83 -20.20 -8.49
N SER A 76 23.94 -19.35 -7.48
CA SER A 76 22.81 -18.51 -7.03
C SER A 76 22.46 -17.43 -8.05
N PHE A 77 21.20 -17.00 -8.09
CA PHE A 77 20.81 -15.83 -8.89
C PHE A 77 20.89 -14.55 -8.04
N PRO A 78 21.38 -13.43 -8.62
CA PRO A 78 21.25 -12.13 -7.99
C PRO A 78 19.79 -11.76 -7.67
N PRO A 79 19.55 -10.84 -6.70
CA PRO A 79 18.21 -10.35 -6.40
C PRO A 79 17.53 -9.80 -7.67
N PRO A 80 16.35 -10.32 -8.06
CA PRO A 80 15.67 -9.85 -9.25
C PRO A 80 15.11 -8.42 -9.05
N PRO A 81 14.85 -7.68 -10.13
CA PRO A 81 14.04 -6.48 -10.07
C PRO A 81 12.66 -6.76 -9.46
N LEU A 82 12.15 -5.82 -8.68
CA LEU A 82 10.81 -5.86 -8.09
C LEU A 82 9.86 -4.84 -8.71
N ASN A 83 10.34 -3.96 -9.60
CA ASN A 83 9.56 -2.89 -10.23
C ASN A 83 8.69 -3.34 -11.42
N GLY A 84 8.35 -4.62 -11.51
CA GLY A 84 7.49 -5.17 -12.57
C GLY A 84 8.24 -5.58 -13.84
N SER A 85 9.54 -5.27 -13.97
CA SER A 85 10.35 -5.71 -15.12
C SER A 85 10.77 -7.19 -15.09
N ALA A 86 10.57 -7.86 -13.96
CA ALA A 86 10.83 -9.28 -13.75
C ALA A 86 9.54 -10.02 -13.37
N HIS A 87 9.64 -11.21 -12.78
CA HIS A 87 8.52 -12.15 -12.67
C HIS A 87 7.63 -11.96 -11.43
N THR A 88 7.89 -10.96 -10.56
CA THR A 88 7.15 -10.75 -9.30
C THR A 88 5.63 -10.64 -9.50
N TRP A 89 5.18 -10.03 -10.60
CA TRP A 89 3.76 -9.85 -10.92
C TRP A 89 3.02 -11.15 -11.28
N HIS A 90 3.72 -12.28 -11.46
CA HIS A 90 3.09 -13.58 -11.69
C HIS A 90 2.63 -14.28 -10.39
N HIS A 91 2.99 -13.74 -9.23
CA HIS A 91 2.72 -14.37 -7.94
C HIS A 91 1.51 -13.75 -7.25
N PRO A 92 0.59 -14.56 -6.68
CA PRO A 92 -0.54 -14.04 -5.92
C PRO A 92 -0.07 -13.36 -4.64
N PHE A 93 -0.91 -12.49 -4.09
CA PHE A 93 -0.59 -11.67 -2.91
C PHE A 93 -0.05 -12.49 -1.74
N GLU A 94 -0.68 -13.62 -1.42
CA GLU A 94 -0.27 -14.50 -0.32
C GLU A 94 1.14 -15.09 -0.53
N VAL A 95 1.52 -15.38 -1.77
CA VAL A 95 2.87 -15.85 -2.09
C VAL A 95 3.89 -14.72 -1.93
N LEU A 96 3.51 -13.47 -2.24
CA LEU A 96 4.38 -12.31 -1.98
C LEU A 96 4.62 -12.13 -0.47
N VAL A 97 3.56 -12.22 0.35
CA VAL A 97 3.67 -12.15 1.81
C VAL A 97 4.55 -13.27 2.35
N ARG A 98 4.28 -14.53 1.94
CA ARG A 98 5.08 -15.68 2.37
C ARG A 98 6.56 -15.56 1.96
N THR A 99 6.84 -15.04 0.77
CA THR A 99 8.22 -14.82 0.31
C THR A 99 8.98 -13.83 1.20
N ILE A 100 8.30 -12.78 1.68
CA ILE A 100 8.90 -11.84 2.63
C ILE A 100 9.07 -12.49 4.00
N ASP A 101 8.05 -13.22 4.45
CA ASP A 101 8.02 -13.88 5.75
C ASP A 101 9.14 -14.93 5.89
N GLU A 102 9.20 -15.88 4.96
CA GLU A 102 10.10 -17.04 5.01
C GLU A 102 11.45 -16.79 4.29
N GLY A 103 11.56 -15.72 3.51
CA GLY A 103 12.74 -15.43 2.70
C GLY A 103 12.92 -16.40 1.52
N GLY A 104 14.16 -16.45 1.00
CA GLY A 104 14.51 -17.24 -0.18
C GLY A 104 14.92 -18.69 0.12
N ALA A 105 15.26 -19.00 1.38
CA ALA A 105 15.82 -20.31 1.74
C ALA A 105 14.94 -21.51 1.34
N PRO A 106 13.59 -21.47 1.50
CA PRO A 106 12.72 -22.59 1.10
C PRO A 106 12.78 -22.94 -0.40
N VAL A 107 13.22 -22.00 -1.24
CA VAL A 107 13.35 -22.17 -2.69
C VAL A 107 14.80 -22.11 -3.17
N GLY A 108 15.78 -22.25 -2.27
CA GLY A 108 17.21 -22.24 -2.59
C GLY A 108 17.81 -20.86 -2.89
N GLY A 109 17.10 -19.78 -2.51
CA GLY A 109 17.57 -18.40 -2.59
C GLY A 109 18.25 -17.91 -1.31
N THR A 110 18.83 -16.70 -1.38
CA THR A 110 19.59 -16.08 -0.29
C THR A 110 18.90 -14.87 0.33
N MET A 111 17.68 -14.54 -0.11
CA MET A 111 16.88 -13.47 0.50
C MET A 111 16.63 -13.82 1.97
N PRO A 112 16.93 -12.92 2.93
CA PRO A 112 16.66 -13.19 4.34
C PRO A 112 15.15 -13.28 4.60
N ALA A 113 14.80 -14.07 5.61
CA ALA A 113 13.45 -14.10 6.17
C ALA A 113 13.19 -12.83 6.99
N PHE A 114 11.98 -12.31 6.93
CA PHE A 114 11.57 -11.11 7.68
C PHE A 114 10.43 -11.36 8.66
N GLY A 115 9.94 -12.60 8.81
CA GLY A 115 8.81 -12.92 9.69
C GLY A 115 9.01 -12.49 11.16
N ASP A 116 10.24 -12.54 11.66
CA ASP A 116 10.57 -12.08 13.03
C ASP A 116 10.97 -10.60 13.11
N SER A 117 11.15 -9.93 11.96
CA SER A 117 11.69 -8.56 11.88
C SER A 117 10.69 -7.51 11.42
N LEU A 118 9.61 -7.92 10.74
CA LEU A 118 8.55 -7.05 10.23
C LEU A 118 7.19 -7.53 10.70
N SER A 119 6.30 -6.61 11.09
CA SER A 119 4.91 -6.93 11.37
C SER A 119 4.15 -7.34 10.10
N ASP A 120 2.97 -7.94 10.25
CA ASP A 120 2.10 -8.27 9.12
C ASP A 120 1.71 -7.01 8.32
N GLU A 121 1.43 -5.90 9.01
CA GLU A 121 1.14 -4.62 8.40
C GLU A 121 2.33 -4.06 7.60
N GLU A 122 3.56 -4.20 8.12
CA GLU A 122 4.78 -3.78 7.43
C GLU A 122 5.06 -4.62 6.19
N LYS A 123 4.84 -5.95 6.27
CA LYS A 123 4.94 -6.86 5.13
C LYS A 123 3.92 -6.52 4.04
N ILE A 124 2.68 -6.22 4.41
CA ILE A 124 1.64 -5.76 3.47
C ILE A 124 2.02 -4.40 2.87
N ALA A 125 2.48 -3.47 3.70
CA ALA A 125 2.85 -2.12 3.27
C ALA A 125 4.03 -2.15 2.29
N VAL A 126 5.07 -2.95 2.53
CA VAL A 126 6.21 -3.03 1.59
C VAL A 126 5.79 -3.61 0.24
N ILE A 127 4.82 -4.54 0.20
CA ILE A 127 4.23 -5.01 -1.06
C ILE A 127 3.47 -3.88 -1.77
N ALA A 128 2.71 -3.07 -1.04
CA ALA A 128 2.05 -1.88 -1.60
C ALA A 128 3.05 -0.95 -2.29
N TYR A 129 4.19 -0.66 -1.62
CA TYR A 129 5.24 0.14 -2.23
C TYR A 129 5.85 -0.53 -3.47
N ILE A 130 6.18 -1.82 -3.42
CA ILE A 130 6.71 -2.57 -4.57
C ILE A 130 5.76 -2.47 -5.77
N GLN A 131 4.45 -2.66 -5.54
CA GLN A 131 3.44 -2.61 -6.60
C GLN A 131 3.15 -1.20 -7.10
N SER A 132 3.45 -0.17 -6.32
CA SER A 132 3.42 1.23 -6.77
C SER A 132 4.48 1.53 -7.85
N LEU A 133 5.56 0.74 -7.90
CA LEU A 133 6.62 0.87 -8.91
C LEU A 133 6.23 0.26 -10.26
N TRP A 134 5.11 -0.47 -10.34
CA TRP A 134 4.68 -1.16 -11.55
C TRP A 134 3.92 -0.20 -12.46
N ASP A 135 4.16 -0.32 -13.77
CA ASP A 135 3.30 0.35 -14.74
C ASP A 135 1.86 -0.19 -14.68
N ASN A 136 0.90 0.58 -15.18
CA ASN A 136 -0.52 0.22 -15.14
C ASN A 136 -0.77 -1.15 -15.78
N LYS A 137 -0.12 -1.44 -16.90
CA LYS A 137 -0.28 -2.70 -17.62
C LYS A 137 0.14 -3.91 -16.80
N THR A 138 1.25 -3.81 -16.07
CA THR A 138 1.77 -4.89 -15.21
C THR A 138 0.87 -5.05 -13.98
N TYR A 139 0.44 -3.95 -13.39
CA TYR A 139 -0.49 -3.98 -12.25
C TYR A 139 -1.84 -4.61 -12.63
N GLU A 140 -2.44 -4.22 -13.75
CA GLU A 140 -3.70 -4.80 -14.25
C GLU A 140 -3.58 -6.31 -14.50
N ARG A 141 -2.47 -6.77 -15.09
CA ARG A 141 -2.20 -8.21 -15.25
C ARG A 141 -2.11 -8.94 -13.93
N TRP A 142 -1.48 -8.34 -12.93
CA TRP A 142 -1.41 -8.92 -11.60
C TRP A 142 -2.81 -8.98 -10.96
N VAL A 143 -3.64 -7.95 -11.09
CA VAL A 143 -5.03 -7.97 -10.60
C VAL A 143 -5.81 -9.13 -11.22
N ASP A 144 -5.75 -9.28 -12.55
CA ASP A 144 -6.43 -10.35 -13.28
C ASP A 144 -5.95 -11.74 -12.88
N MET A 145 -4.66 -11.92 -12.62
CA MET A 145 -4.08 -13.19 -12.18
C MET A 145 -4.43 -13.48 -10.73
N ASN A 146 -4.31 -12.48 -9.85
CA ASN A 146 -4.54 -12.61 -8.42
C ASN A 146 -6.01 -12.93 -8.10
N ALA A 147 -6.95 -12.45 -8.91
CA ALA A 147 -8.38 -12.73 -8.76
C ALA A 147 -8.80 -14.16 -9.16
N ARG A 148 -7.90 -14.97 -9.77
CA ARG A 148 -8.21 -16.33 -10.25
C ARG A 148 -7.74 -17.45 -9.32
N GLN A 149 -7.13 -17.10 -8.19
CA GLN A 149 -6.60 -18.03 -7.20
C GLN A 149 -7.62 -18.18 -6.07
#